data_AF-A0A7C5R4H0-F1
#
_entry.id   AF-A0A7C5R4H0-F1
#
_cell.length_a   1.000
_cell.length_b   1.000
_cell.length_c   1.000
_cell.angle_alpha   90.00
_cell.angle_beta   90.00
_cell.angle_gamma   90.00
#
_symmetry.space_group_name_H-M   'P 1'
#
loop_
_entity.id
_entity.type
_entity.pdbx_description
1 polymer ?
#
loop_
_entity_poly.entity_id
_entity_poly.type
_entity_poly.pdbx_seq_one_letter_code
_entity_poly.pdbx_strand_id
1 'polypeptide(L)'
;KFAPVSQIDYLLPNDLVIGVRVGEEVRAYPHPILDWHEIVNDKIGGKALAITYCPLTGTGIGWERVVNGFETTFGVSGLLYNTNLIPYDRETDSNWSQMLLRSVNGPRAGTAVTTYPVVEMEWNTWKAMFPNSQVMTTETGFNRNYGSFPYGSYKTDHDFLLFPVRPDDERLPRKQRGLGIIVGGEARFYPFDRFDAPVVVRQDVFQNIQLVVVGSGPQNFLTAYERQLPDGTLPDFTAINETGNPVVMTDNEGNQWNLFGEAVSGPRQGTALTAVESFIGYWFAWGAFYPGLDIY
;
A
#
# COMPACT_ATOMS: atom_id res chain seq x y z
N LYS A 1 -2.87 13.50 15.08
CA LYS A 1 -1.62 14.32 15.08
C LYS A 1 -0.44 13.43 14.71
N PHE A 2 0.77 13.97 14.56
CA PHE A 2 1.98 13.18 14.33
C PHE A 2 3.04 13.47 15.40
N ALA A 3 3.85 12.47 15.71
CA ALA A 3 5.01 12.57 16.60
C ALA A 3 6.21 11.78 16.04
N PRO A 4 7.44 12.10 16.44
CA PRO A 4 8.62 11.31 16.07
C PRO A 4 8.49 9.85 16.54
N VAL A 5 9.10 8.92 15.80
CA VAL A 5 9.18 7.49 16.16
C VAL A 5 9.58 7.23 17.61
N SER A 6 10.48 8.04 18.16
CA SER A 6 10.96 7.91 19.55
C SER A 6 9.90 8.21 20.63
N GLN A 7 8.79 8.83 20.26
CA GLN A 7 7.68 9.16 21.16
C GLN A 7 6.46 8.24 20.98
N ILE A 8 6.54 7.24 20.10
CA ILE A 8 5.46 6.28 19.88
C ILE A 8 5.63 5.10 20.83
N ASP A 9 4.65 4.91 21.72
CA ASP A 9 4.66 3.91 22.79
C ASP A 9 3.43 2.98 22.77
N TYR A 10 2.46 3.21 21.88
CA TYR A 10 1.20 2.45 21.83
C TYR A 10 1.19 1.29 20.82
N LEU A 11 2.19 1.21 19.93
CA LEU A 11 2.29 0.18 18.90
C LEU A 11 3.11 -1.02 19.37
N LEU A 12 2.59 -2.21 19.11
CA LEU A 12 3.30 -3.48 19.30
C LEU A 12 4.31 -3.69 18.14
N PRO A 13 5.39 -4.46 18.35
CA PRO A 13 6.40 -4.70 17.31
C PRO A 13 5.85 -5.22 15.98
N ASN A 14 4.80 -6.05 16.04
CA ASN A 14 4.15 -6.70 14.90
C ASN A 14 2.87 -5.98 14.42
N ASP A 15 2.55 -4.81 14.97
CA ASP A 15 1.51 -3.97 14.38
C ASP A 15 1.97 -3.50 13.00
N LEU A 16 1.06 -3.46 12.03
CA LEU A 16 1.38 -2.97 10.70
C LEU A 16 1.24 -1.45 10.64
N VAL A 17 2.05 -0.82 9.80
CA VAL A 17 1.96 0.59 9.45
C VAL A 17 2.03 0.77 7.94
N ILE A 18 1.25 1.72 7.42
CA ILE A 18 1.37 2.17 6.04
C ILE A 18 2.27 3.40 6.04
N GLY A 19 3.32 3.37 5.23
CA GLY A 19 4.34 4.38 5.12
C GLY A 19 4.26 5.16 3.81
N VAL A 20 4.49 6.48 3.89
CA VAL A 20 4.51 7.38 2.75
C VAL A 20 5.72 8.30 2.84
N ARG A 21 6.37 8.56 1.70
CA ARG A 21 7.42 9.57 1.54
C ARG A 21 7.01 10.60 0.50
N VAL A 22 7.06 11.89 0.88
CA VAL A 22 6.86 13.03 -0.03
C VAL A 22 8.05 13.97 0.14
N GLY A 23 8.96 13.96 -0.84
CA GLY A 23 10.26 14.63 -0.68
C GLY A 23 10.99 14.09 0.55
N GLU A 24 11.40 14.97 1.46
CA GLU A 24 12.07 14.57 2.71
C GLU A 24 11.11 14.18 3.83
N GLU A 25 9.81 14.45 3.70
CA GLU A 25 8.83 14.08 4.72
C GLU A 25 8.45 12.60 4.61
N VAL A 26 8.74 11.84 5.66
CA VAL A 26 8.36 10.43 5.79
C VAL A 26 7.36 10.29 6.93
N ARG A 27 6.16 9.75 6.64
CA ARG A 27 5.09 9.54 7.61
C ARG A 27 4.61 8.09 7.62
N ALA A 28 4.29 7.59 8.81
CA ALA A 28 3.63 6.30 9.01
C ALA A 28 2.21 6.47 9.59
N TYR A 29 1.29 5.65 9.09
CA TYR A 29 -0.12 5.59 9.44
C TYR A 29 -0.43 4.19 10.00
N PRO A 30 -0.55 4.04 11.33
CA PRO A 30 -0.64 2.72 11.92
C PRO A 30 -1.99 2.03 11.72
N HIS A 31 -1.96 0.74 11.40
CA HIS A 31 -3.16 -0.10 11.29
C HIS A 31 -4.04 -0.05 12.53
N PRO A 32 -3.51 -0.06 13.77
CA PRO A 32 -4.35 0.09 14.96
C PRO A 32 -5.26 1.33 14.94
N ILE A 33 -4.88 2.42 14.28
CA ILE A 33 -5.76 3.57 14.06
C ILE A 33 -6.66 3.34 12.85
N LEU A 34 -6.09 2.88 11.73
CA LEU A 34 -6.82 2.67 10.48
C LEU A 34 -7.90 1.58 10.58
N ASP A 35 -7.74 0.58 11.44
CA ASP A 35 -8.74 -0.46 11.70
C ASP A 35 -10.08 0.14 12.19
N TRP A 36 -10.02 1.29 12.86
CA TRP A 36 -11.20 1.99 13.40
C TRP A 36 -11.71 3.12 12.51
N HIS A 37 -10.81 3.78 11.79
CA HIS A 37 -11.12 5.03 11.05
C HIS A 37 -11.15 4.85 9.54
N GLU A 38 -10.45 3.82 9.04
CA GLU A 38 -10.31 3.39 7.66
C GLU A 38 -9.75 4.44 6.68
N ILE A 39 -9.90 5.74 6.93
CA ILE A 39 -9.45 6.81 6.05
C ILE A 39 -8.82 7.95 6.87
N VAL A 40 -7.59 8.32 6.51
CA VAL A 40 -6.90 9.51 7.02
C VAL A 40 -6.69 10.49 5.88
N ASN A 41 -7.30 11.68 5.97
CA ASN A 41 -7.04 12.77 5.04
C ASN A 41 -5.89 13.62 5.58
N ASP A 42 -4.78 13.70 4.85
CA ASP A 42 -3.56 14.38 5.26
C ASP A 42 -3.10 15.43 4.22
N LYS A 43 -2.22 16.33 4.66
CA LYS A 43 -1.36 17.15 3.82
C LYS A 43 0.09 16.97 4.28
N ILE A 44 0.92 16.41 3.40
CA ILE A 44 2.34 16.10 3.63
C ILE A 44 3.14 16.62 2.45
N GLY A 45 4.23 17.37 2.69
CA GLY A 45 5.07 17.92 1.61
C GLY A 45 4.29 18.75 0.58
N GLY A 46 3.20 19.42 0.98
CA GLY A 46 2.31 20.15 0.09
C GLY A 46 1.34 19.28 -0.75
N LYS A 47 1.45 17.95 -0.71
CA LYS A 47 0.52 17.03 -1.37
C LYS A 47 -0.68 16.73 -0.48
N ALA A 48 -1.88 16.86 -1.04
CA ALA A 48 -3.13 16.46 -0.42
C ALA A 48 -3.36 14.97 -0.66
N LEU A 49 -3.21 14.14 0.38
CA LEU A 49 -3.32 12.68 0.28
C LEU A 49 -4.44 12.14 1.18
N ALA A 50 -5.02 11.01 0.80
CA ALA A 50 -5.87 10.19 1.65
C ALA A 50 -5.26 8.79 1.76
N ILE A 51 -4.96 8.35 2.98
CA ILE A 51 -4.61 6.95 3.23
C ILE A 51 -5.90 6.21 3.50
N THR A 52 -6.26 5.30 2.61
CA THR A 52 -7.44 4.46 2.72
C THR A 52 -7.00 3.04 3.08
N TYR A 53 -7.67 2.44 4.05
CA TYR A 53 -7.38 1.10 4.52
C TYR A 53 -8.67 0.37 4.84
N CYS A 54 -8.86 -0.79 4.23
CA CYS A 54 -9.97 -1.67 4.54
C CYS A 54 -9.46 -2.85 5.38
N PRO A 55 -9.78 -2.92 6.69
CA PRO A 55 -9.36 -4.03 7.56
C PRO A 55 -9.95 -5.38 7.16
N LEU A 56 -11.04 -5.38 6.38
CA LEU A 56 -11.68 -6.61 5.93
C LEU A 56 -10.95 -7.24 4.75
N THR A 57 -10.41 -6.43 3.84
CA THR A 57 -9.63 -6.93 2.69
C THR A 57 -8.12 -6.80 2.88
N GLY A 58 -7.67 -6.21 3.98
CA GLY A 58 -6.26 -5.97 4.26
C GLY A 58 -5.60 -5.04 3.24
N THR A 59 -6.37 -4.11 2.67
CA THR A 59 -5.95 -3.27 1.54
C THR A 59 -5.68 -1.84 1.97
N GLY A 60 -4.42 -1.43 1.88
CA GLY A 60 -3.93 -0.09 2.19
C GLY A 60 -3.46 0.65 0.94
N ILE A 61 -4.05 1.82 0.64
CA ILE A 61 -3.76 2.60 -0.58
C ILE A 61 -3.67 4.09 -0.25
N GLY A 62 -2.64 4.76 -0.77
CA GLY A 62 -2.56 6.22 -0.80
C GLY A 62 -3.26 6.77 -2.03
N TRP A 63 -4.17 7.73 -1.86
CA TRP A 63 -4.87 8.42 -2.94
C TRP A 63 -4.52 9.90 -2.95
N GLU A 64 -4.27 10.46 -4.13
CA GLU A 64 -4.26 11.91 -4.27
C GLU A 64 -5.68 12.46 -4.08
N ARG A 65 -5.80 13.54 -3.32
CA ARG A 65 -7.09 14.19 -3.04
C ARG A 65 -7.46 15.27 -4.04
N VAL A 66 -6.61 15.55 -5.02
CA VAL A 66 -6.91 16.46 -6.13
C VAL A 66 -7.41 15.62 -7.30
N VAL A 67 -8.71 15.67 -7.54
CA VAL A 67 -9.38 14.90 -8.60
C VAL A 67 -9.90 15.90 -9.63
N ASN A 68 -9.46 15.77 -10.89
CA ASN A 68 -9.80 16.69 -11.98
C ASN A 68 -9.57 18.17 -11.62
N GLY A 69 -8.52 18.47 -10.84
CA GLY A 69 -8.17 19.82 -10.41
C GLY A 69 -8.86 20.31 -9.14
N PHE A 70 -9.79 19.53 -8.55
CA PHE A 70 -10.51 19.90 -7.33
C PHE A 70 -10.03 19.07 -6.13
N GLU A 71 -9.55 19.75 -5.08
CA GLU A 71 -9.21 19.10 -3.80
C GLU A 71 -10.49 18.66 -3.08
N THR A 72 -10.56 17.40 -2.67
CA THR A 72 -11.65 16.83 -1.85
C THR A 72 -11.12 16.17 -0.57
N THR A 73 -12.00 15.66 0.27
CA THR A 73 -11.64 14.70 1.33
C THR A 73 -12.51 13.47 1.21
N PHE A 74 -11.97 12.32 1.57
CA PHE A 74 -12.70 11.05 1.54
C PHE A 74 -13.24 10.69 2.91
N GLY A 75 -14.42 10.07 2.94
CA GLY A 75 -15.06 9.56 4.14
C GLY A 75 -15.51 8.11 3.96
N VAL A 76 -15.75 7.46 5.09
CA VAL A 76 -16.29 6.09 5.14
C VAL A 76 -17.79 6.17 4.89
N SER A 77 -18.28 5.49 3.84
CA SER A 77 -19.71 5.50 3.51
C SER A 77 -20.54 4.49 4.32
N GLY A 78 -19.89 3.49 4.92
CA GLY A 78 -20.54 2.31 5.50
C GLY A 78 -20.98 1.27 4.47
N LEU A 79 -20.78 1.52 3.18
CA LEU A 79 -21.05 0.58 2.10
C LEU A 79 -19.85 -0.33 1.85
N LEU A 80 -20.14 -1.55 1.42
CA LEU A 80 -19.15 -2.56 1.05
C LEU A 80 -19.49 -3.16 -0.32
N TYR A 81 -18.47 -3.49 -1.09
CA TYR A 81 -18.59 -4.31 -2.30
C TYR A 81 -17.53 -5.41 -2.25
N ASN A 82 -17.96 -6.69 -2.33
CA ASN A 82 -17.08 -7.85 -2.11
C ASN A 82 -16.24 -7.70 -0.82
N THR A 83 -16.90 -7.33 0.28
CA THR A 83 -16.33 -6.99 1.60
C THR A 83 -15.32 -5.84 1.64
N ASN A 84 -15.01 -5.19 0.52
CA ASN A 84 -14.11 -4.05 0.45
C ASN A 84 -14.85 -2.73 0.70
N LEU A 85 -14.19 -1.81 1.41
CA LEU A 85 -14.66 -0.46 1.69
C LEU A 85 -14.99 0.31 0.40
N ILE A 86 -16.11 1.03 0.43
CA ILE A 86 -16.46 2.05 -0.57
C ILE A 86 -16.33 3.44 0.06
N PRO A 87 -15.23 4.19 -0.16
CA PRO A 87 -15.16 5.58 0.27
C PRO A 87 -16.15 6.46 -0.48
N TYR A 88 -16.56 7.58 0.11
CA TYR A 88 -17.21 8.68 -0.61
C TYR A 88 -16.33 9.92 -0.59
N ASP A 89 -16.41 10.77 -1.61
CA ASP A 89 -15.76 12.09 -1.59
C ASP A 89 -16.75 13.17 -1.15
N ARG A 90 -16.31 14.08 -0.26
CA ARG A 90 -17.18 15.13 0.31
C ARG A 90 -17.46 16.31 -0.62
N GLU A 91 -16.82 16.34 -1.78
CA GLU A 91 -17.01 17.43 -2.75
C GLU A 91 -18.24 17.17 -3.64
N THR A 92 -18.47 15.90 -4.02
CA THR A 92 -19.57 15.51 -4.92
C THR A 92 -20.49 14.44 -4.37
N ASP A 93 -20.21 13.91 -3.18
CA ASP A 93 -20.86 12.72 -2.62
C ASP A 93 -20.79 11.49 -3.55
N SER A 94 -19.76 11.40 -4.40
CA SER A 94 -19.55 10.22 -5.23
C SER A 94 -18.91 9.09 -4.41
N ASN A 95 -19.30 7.85 -4.72
CA ASN A 95 -18.77 6.64 -4.10
C ASN A 95 -17.66 6.03 -4.97
N TRP A 96 -16.61 5.52 -4.33
CA TRP A 96 -15.38 5.06 -4.94
C TRP A 96 -15.11 3.61 -4.55
N SER A 97 -14.76 2.76 -5.52
CA SER A 97 -14.29 1.42 -5.22
C SER A 97 -12.80 1.47 -4.92
N GLN A 98 -12.40 1.00 -3.73
CA GLN A 98 -10.99 1.01 -3.34
C GLN A 98 -10.17 0.07 -4.23
N MET A 99 -10.64 -1.16 -4.44
CA MET A 99 -9.97 -2.17 -5.29
C MET A 99 -9.94 -1.83 -6.78
N LEU A 100 -10.96 -1.13 -7.31
CA LEU A 100 -11.03 -0.77 -8.73
C LEU A 100 -10.43 0.61 -9.04
N LEU A 101 -9.95 1.33 -8.02
CA LEU A 101 -9.33 2.65 -8.15
C LEU A 101 -10.18 3.66 -8.95
N ARG A 102 -11.50 3.63 -8.80
CA ARG A 102 -12.40 4.54 -9.54
C ARG A 102 -13.71 4.82 -8.82
N SER A 103 -14.31 5.95 -9.14
CA SER A 103 -15.69 6.23 -8.76
C SER A 103 -16.66 5.29 -9.47
N VAL A 104 -17.57 4.69 -8.72
CA VAL A 104 -18.55 3.72 -9.21
C VAL A 104 -19.99 4.25 -9.18
N ASN A 105 -20.22 5.34 -8.46
CA ASN A 105 -21.54 5.96 -8.34
C ASN A 105 -21.42 7.44 -7.97
N GLY A 106 -22.35 8.26 -8.42
CA GLY A 106 -22.37 9.71 -8.18
C GLY A 106 -21.82 10.53 -9.34
N PRO A 107 -21.73 11.87 -9.20
CA PRO A 107 -21.31 12.79 -10.26
C PRO A 107 -19.95 12.48 -10.90
N ARG A 108 -19.04 11.82 -10.16
CA ARG A 108 -17.70 11.45 -10.65
C ARG A 108 -17.62 10.02 -11.20
N ALA A 109 -18.73 9.30 -11.34
CA ALA A 109 -18.74 7.90 -11.78
C ALA A 109 -17.90 7.68 -13.06
N GLY A 110 -17.06 6.65 -13.05
CA GLY A 110 -16.10 6.33 -14.11
C GLY A 110 -14.74 7.04 -13.98
N THR A 111 -14.61 8.06 -13.13
CA THR A 111 -13.34 8.75 -12.89
C THR A 111 -12.38 7.85 -12.10
N ALA A 112 -11.16 7.67 -12.60
CA ALA A 112 -10.09 6.98 -11.88
C ALA A 112 -9.50 7.88 -10.78
N VAL A 113 -9.07 7.27 -9.67
CA VAL A 113 -8.30 7.96 -8.63
C VAL A 113 -6.81 7.83 -8.93
N THR A 114 -6.06 8.91 -8.79
CA THR A 114 -4.60 8.84 -8.86
C THR A 114 -4.08 8.26 -7.54
N THR A 115 -3.34 7.16 -7.61
CA THR A 115 -2.71 6.55 -6.44
C THR A 115 -1.39 7.24 -6.11
N TYR A 116 -0.98 7.13 -4.86
CA TYR A 116 0.31 7.55 -4.36
C TYR A 116 1.04 6.34 -3.78
N PRO A 117 2.35 6.14 -4.07
CA PRO A 117 3.08 4.98 -3.59
C PRO A 117 3.10 4.92 -2.06
N VAL A 118 2.80 3.73 -1.53
CA VAL A 118 2.86 3.42 -0.10
C VAL A 118 3.63 2.13 0.10
N VAL A 119 4.24 1.99 1.28
CA VAL A 119 4.84 0.72 1.73
C VAL A 119 4.19 0.31 3.03
N GLU A 120 3.69 -0.91 3.10
CA GLU A 120 3.15 -1.49 4.34
C GLU A 120 4.21 -2.43 4.93
N MET A 121 4.41 -2.34 6.25
CA MET A 121 5.31 -3.24 6.98
C MET A 121 5.01 -3.29 8.48
N GLU A 122 5.66 -4.21 9.19
CA GLU A 122 5.62 -4.26 10.64
C GLU A 122 6.31 -3.04 11.26
N TRP A 123 5.77 -2.58 12.39
CA TRP A 123 6.23 -1.40 13.11
C TRP A 123 7.70 -1.50 13.51
N ASN A 124 8.15 -2.68 13.95
CA ASN A 124 9.55 -2.89 14.29
C ASN A 124 10.48 -2.70 13.09
N THR A 125 10.09 -3.18 11.91
CA THR A 125 10.81 -2.97 10.64
C THR A 125 10.82 -1.48 10.29
N TRP A 126 9.66 -0.83 10.32
CA TRP A 126 9.53 0.59 10.00
C TRP A 126 10.41 1.46 10.91
N LYS A 127 10.39 1.19 12.21
CA LYS A 127 11.20 1.88 13.22
C LYS A 127 12.69 1.74 12.96
N ALA A 128 13.14 0.58 12.49
CA ALA A 128 14.54 0.36 12.14
C ALA A 128 14.94 1.12 10.86
N MET A 129 14.10 1.09 9.83
CA MET A 129 14.37 1.70 8.53
C MET A 129 14.22 3.23 8.52
N PHE A 130 13.27 3.76 9.29
CA PHE A 130 12.87 5.16 9.27
C PHE A 130 12.82 5.78 10.67
N PRO A 131 13.92 5.76 11.47
CA PRO A 131 13.93 6.21 12.85
C PRO A 131 13.63 7.71 13.03
N ASN A 132 13.81 8.49 11.96
CA ASN A 132 13.57 9.94 11.94
C ASN A 132 12.18 10.31 11.37
N SER A 133 11.35 9.32 11.02
CA SER A 133 10.01 9.56 10.47
C SER A 133 9.03 10.08 11.53
N GLN A 134 7.92 10.64 11.04
CA GLN A 134 6.78 11.02 11.85
C GLN A 134 5.72 9.92 11.81
N VAL A 135 5.01 9.69 12.90
CA VAL A 135 4.03 8.62 13.03
C VAL A 135 2.75 9.18 13.62
N MET A 136 1.61 8.77 13.09
CA MET A 136 0.32 9.21 13.58
C MET A 136 0.10 8.78 15.04
N THR A 137 -0.30 9.71 15.89
CA THR A 137 -0.59 9.48 17.31
C THR A 137 -2.05 9.10 17.53
N THR A 138 -2.35 8.57 18.72
CA THR A 138 -3.73 8.28 19.17
C THR A 138 -4.57 9.54 19.42
N GLU A 139 -3.97 10.74 19.34
CA GLU A 139 -4.68 12.02 19.36
C GLU A 139 -5.37 12.29 18.02
N THR A 140 -6.44 11.54 17.77
CA THR A 140 -7.27 11.60 16.56
C THR A 140 -8.52 12.45 16.73
N GLY A 141 -8.84 12.84 17.97
CA GLY A 141 -10.10 13.50 18.32
C GLY A 141 -11.26 12.54 18.62
N PHE A 142 -11.02 11.23 18.60
CA PHE A 142 -12.03 10.21 18.89
C PHE A 142 -11.68 9.39 20.13
N ASN A 143 -12.68 9.04 20.94
CA ASN A 143 -12.52 8.12 22.07
C ASN A 143 -12.62 6.67 21.56
N ARG A 144 -11.49 6.09 21.16
CA ARG A 144 -11.37 4.70 20.67
C ARG A 144 -10.27 3.96 21.42
N ASN A 145 -10.47 2.66 21.63
CA ASN A 145 -9.43 1.79 22.14
C ASN A 145 -8.60 1.22 20.98
N TYR A 146 -7.56 1.95 20.58
CA TYR A 146 -6.67 1.54 19.48
C TYR A 146 -5.83 0.28 19.77
N GLY A 147 -5.73 -0.15 21.04
CA GLY A 147 -5.09 -1.43 21.36
C GLY A 147 -5.98 -2.65 21.09
N SER A 148 -7.21 -2.46 20.62
CA SER A 148 -8.16 -3.52 20.34
C SER A 148 -8.60 -3.49 18.87
N PHE A 149 -8.55 -4.64 18.21
CA PHE A 149 -9.02 -4.80 16.85
C PHE A 149 -10.57 -4.84 16.82
N PRO A 150 -11.24 -4.00 16.01
CA PRO A 150 -12.70 -3.83 16.10
C PRO A 150 -13.52 -4.99 15.50
N TYR A 151 -12.90 -5.90 14.74
CA TYR A 151 -13.61 -6.99 14.06
C TYR A 151 -13.35 -8.37 14.71
N GLY A 152 -13.08 -8.41 16.01
CA GLY A 152 -12.98 -9.66 16.78
C GLY A 152 -11.88 -10.59 16.27
N SER A 153 -12.23 -11.86 15.98
CA SER A 153 -11.29 -12.85 15.44
C SER A 153 -10.99 -12.68 13.96
N TYR A 154 -11.59 -11.70 13.26
CA TYR A 154 -11.48 -11.60 11.81
C TYR A 154 -10.03 -11.51 11.31
N LYS A 155 -9.12 -10.88 12.03
CA LYS A 155 -7.70 -10.80 11.61
C LYS A 155 -6.97 -12.15 11.70
N THR A 156 -7.41 -13.07 12.56
CA THR A 156 -6.70 -14.31 12.88
C THR A 156 -7.41 -15.58 12.42
N ASP A 157 -8.72 -15.55 12.25
CA ASP A 157 -9.50 -16.60 11.62
C ASP A 157 -9.47 -16.42 10.09
N HIS A 158 -8.66 -17.24 9.42
CA HIS A 158 -8.37 -17.09 7.99
C HIS A 158 -9.50 -17.57 7.09
N ASP A 159 -10.45 -18.34 7.63
CA ASP A 159 -11.59 -18.89 6.89
C ASP A 159 -12.85 -18.04 7.08
N PHE A 160 -12.93 -17.27 8.18
CA PHE A 160 -14.07 -16.42 8.46
C PHE A 160 -14.11 -15.14 7.62
N LEU A 161 -15.20 -14.96 6.85
CA LEU A 161 -15.56 -13.71 6.18
C LEU A 161 -16.83 -13.12 6.83
N LEU A 162 -16.84 -11.82 7.14
CA LEU A 162 -18.01 -11.12 7.70
C LEU A 162 -19.12 -10.98 6.66
N PHE A 163 -18.73 -10.84 5.40
CA PHE A 163 -19.63 -10.72 4.26
C PHE A 163 -19.19 -11.67 3.15
N PRO A 164 -20.13 -12.26 2.39
CA PRO A 164 -19.78 -13.13 1.27
C PRO A 164 -19.10 -12.35 0.15
N VAL A 165 -18.25 -13.04 -0.61
CA VAL A 165 -17.54 -12.50 -1.79
C VAL A 165 -17.92 -13.29 -3.03
N ARG A 166 -17.92 -12.64 -4.21
CA ARG A 166 -18.20 -13.31 -5.48
C ARG A 166 -17.33 -12.76 -6.62
N PRO A 167 -16.64 -13.63 -7.38
CA PRO A 167 -16.40 -15.05 -7.09
C PRO A 167 -15.58 -15.23 -5.79
N ASP A 168 -15.65 -16.42 -5.21
CA ASP A 168 -14.74 -16.86 -4.14
C ASP A 168 -13.68 -17.75 -4.81
N ASP A 169 -12.46 -17.24 -4.94
CA ASP A 169 -11.39 -17.90 -5.67
C ASP A 169 -10.55 -18.77 -4.73
N GLU A 170 -10.71 -20.08 -4.82
CA GLU A 170 -10.10 -21.05 -3.89
C GLU A 170 -8.65 -21.44 -4.26
N ARG A 171 -8.02 -20.78 -5.26
CA ARG A 171 -6.64 -21.11 -5.68
C ARG A 171 -5.58 -20.83 -4.60
N LEU A 172 -5.83 -19.92 -3.67
CA LEU A 172 -4.98 -19.63 -2.50
C LEU A 172 -5.84 -19.48 -1.25
N PRO A 173 -5.27 -19.60 -0.03
CA PRO A 173 -5.99 -19.30 1.21
C PRO A 173 -6.60 -17.90 1.17
N ARG A 174 -7.86 -17.75 1.63
CA ARG A 174 -8.62 -16.50 1.51
C ARG A 174 -7.82 -15.27 1.95
N LYS A 175 -7.23 -15.32 3.14
CA LYS A 175 -6.46 -14.21 3.74
C LYS A 175 -4.94 -14.29 3.48
N GLN A 176 -4.51 -15.05 2.47
CA GLN A 176 -3.13 -14.97 1.98
C GLN A 176 -2.86 -13.52 1.55
N ARG A 177 -1.89 -12.87 2.19
CA ARG A 177 -1.46 -11.53 1.81
C ARG A 177 -0.54 -11.60 0.60
N GLY A 178 -0.61 -10.57 -0.23
CA GLY A 178 0.31 -10.36 -1.33
C GLY A 178 0.10 -9.00 -1.97
N LEU A 179 1.02 -8.63 -2.84
CA LEU A 179 0.93 -7.42 -3.65
C LEU A 179 0.17 -7.75 -4.92
N GLY A 180 -0.90 -7.02 -5.21
CA GLY A 180 -1.46 -7.02 -6.56
C GLY A 180 -0.93 -5.82 -7.34
N ILE A 181 -0.63 -6.04 -8.62
CA ILE A 181 -0.21 -5.02 -9.57
C ILE A 181 -1.26 -4.96 -10.67
N ILE A 182 -1.73 -3.76 -11.00
CA ILE A 182 -2.73 -3.49 -12.02
C ILE A 182 -2.05 -2.78 -13.20
N VAL A 183 -2.21 -3.33 -14.40
CA VAL A 183 -1.73 -2.71 -15.64
C VAL A 183 -2.78 -2.89 -16.73
N GLY A 184 -3.24 -1.78 -17.31
CA GLY A 184 -4.22 -1.83 -18.40
C GLY A 184 -5.56 -2.44 -18.02
N GLY A 185 -5.93 -2.42 -16.73
CA GLY A 185 -7.16 -3.03 -16.20
C GLY A 185 -7.04 -4.53 -15.86
N GLU A 186 -5.91 -5.15 -16.18
CA GLU A 186 -5.59 -6.52 -15.79
C GLU A 186 -4.75 -6.52 -14.50
N ALA A 187 -4.88 -7.57 -13.68
CA ALA A 187 -4.14 -7.70 -12.44
C ALA A 187 -3.24 -8.95 -12.42
N ARG A 188 -2.15 -8.87 -11.66
CA ARG A 188 -1.30 -10.02 -11.28
C ARG A 188 -0.98 -9.94 -9.79
N PHE A 189 -1.02 -11.10 -9.12
CA PHE A 189 -0.82 -11.20 -7.68
C PHE A 189 0.51 -11.87 -7.33
N TYR A 190 1.24 -11.27 -6.39
CA TYR A 190 2.54 -11.72 -5.88
C TYR A 190 2.40 -12.06 -4.39
N PRO A 191 2.25 -13.35 -4.03
CA PRO A 191 2.06 -13.78 -2.64
C PRO A 191 3.33 -13.56 -1.80
N PHE A 192 3.16 -13.20 -0.51
CA PHE A 192 4.28 -12.99 0.41
C PHE A 192 5.20 -14.21 0.59
N ASP A 193 4.64 -15.43 0.50
CA ASP A 193 5.41 -16.68 0.66
C ASP A 193 6.43 -16.95 -0.46
N ARG A 194 6.41 -16.16 -1.54
CA ARG A 194 7.42 -16.18 -2.61
C ARG A 194 8.64 -15.30 -2.34
N PHE A 195 8.65 -14.58 -1.21
CA PHE A 195 9.67 -13.59 -0.82
C PHE A 195 10.28 -13.95 0.55
N ASP A 196 10.69 -15.20 0.75
CA ASP A 196 11.13 -15.76 2.05
C ASP A 196 12.55 -15.36 2.52
N ALA A 197 13.30 -14.60 1.72
CA ALA A 197 14.63 -14.09 2.07
C ALA A 197 14.59 -12.67 2.68
N PRO A 198 15.70 -12.17 3.28
CA PRO A 198 15.74 -10.82 3.86
C PRO A 198 15.31 -9.73 2.89
N VAL A 199 15.75 -9.79 1.63
CA VAL A 199 15.22 -8.99 0.52
C VAL A 199 15.26 -9.87 -0.73
N VAL A 200 14.20 -9.82 -1.53
CA VAL A 200 14.08 -10.51 -2.81
C VAL A 200 13.71 -9.48 -3.87
N VAL A 201 14.48 -9.44 -4.95
CA VAL A 201 14.20 -8.65 -6.15
C VAL A 201 13.78 -9.62 -7.26
N ARG A 202 12.65 -9.33 -7.92
CA ARG A 202 12.15 -10.04 -9.08
C ARG A 202 11.99 -9.06 -10.23
N GLN A 203 12.51 -9.43 -11.39
CA GLN A 203 12.27 -8.72 -12.63
C GLN A 203 11.20 -9.50 -13.39
N ASP A 204 10.15 -8.83 -13.83
CA ASP A 204 9.00 -9.45 -14.49
C ASP A 204 8.54 -8.60 -15.68
N VAL A 205 7.71 -9.18 -16.54
CA VAL A 205 7.02 -8.48 -17.61
C VAL A 205 5.53 -8.78 -17.52
N PHE A 206 4.72 -7.75 -17.38
CA PHE A 206 3.27 -7.87 -17.31
C PHE A 206 2.62 -6.81 -18.19
N GLN A 207 1.73 -7.23 -19.09
CA GLN A 207 1.05 -6.34 -20.05
C GLN A 207 2.03 -5.41 -20.82
N ASN A 208 3.19 -5.94 -21.22
CA ASN A 208 4.30 -5.24 -21.87
C ASN A 208 5.04 -4.19 -21.02
N ILE A 209 4.69 -4.05 -19.73
CA ILE A 209 5.42 -3.21 -18.78
C ILE A 209 6.52 -4.04 -18.14
N GLN A 210 7.74 -3.50 -18.14
CA GLN A 210 8.90 -4.08 -17.44
C GLN A 210 8.77 -3.74 -15.97
N LEU A 211 8.68 -4.74 -15.10
CA LEU A 211 8.48 -4.57 -13.67
C LEU A 211 9.72 -4.96 -12.87
N VAL A 212 9.94 -4.25 -11.77
CA VAL A 212 10.77 -4.70 -10.66
C VAL A 212 9.89 -4.81 -9.41
N VAL A 213 9.79 -6.00 -8.85
CA VAL A 213 9.06 -6.28 -7.62
C VAL A 213 10.07 -6.59 -6.53
N VAL A 214 10.01 -5.85 -5.43
CA VAL A 214 10.93 -5.98 -4.30
C VAL A 214 10.12 -6.34 -3.07
N GLY A 215 10.57 -7.36 -2.33
CA GLY A 215 9.85 -7.82 -1.16
C GLY A 215 10.69 -8.50 -0.12
N SER A 216 10.10 -8.65 1.06
CA SER A 216 10.64 -9.39 2.17
C SER A 216 9.51 -9.93 3.04
N GLY A 217 9.43 -11.25 3.15
CA GLY A 217 8.58 -11.94 4.11
C GLY A 217 9.00 -11.64 5.54
N PRO A 218 10.29 -11.80 5.91
CA PRO A 218 10.78 -11.50 7.26
C PRO A 218 10.61 -10.04 7.71
N GLN A 219 10.70 -9.07 6.77
CA GLN A 219 10.53 -7.65 7.07
C GLN A 219 9.10 -7.14 6.77
N ASN A 220 8.24 -8.02 6.24
CA ASN A 220 6.81 -7.80 5.99
C ASN A 220 6.50 -6.69 4.96
N PHE A 221 7.24 -6.57 3.86
CA PHE A 221 6.92 -5.60 2.81
C PHE A 221 6.94 -6.22 1.40
N LEU A 222 6.15 -5.62 0.51
CA LEU A 222 6.20 -5.81 -0.95
C LEU A 222 5.94 -4.46 -1.61
N THR A 223 6.72 -4.13 -2.63
CA THR A 223 6.55 -2.92 -3.47
C THR A 223 6.93 -3.24 -4.91
N ALA A 224 6.44 -2.45 -5.86
CA ALA A 224 6.75 -2.62 -7.27
C ALA A 224 6.84 -1.30 -8.02
N TYR A 225 7.68 -1.30 -9.06
CA TYR A 225 7.90 -0.15 -9.93
C TYR A 225 8.07 -0.61 -11.37
N GLU A 226 7.85 0.32 -12.31
CA GLU A 226 8.35 0.15 -13.66
C GLU A 226 9.89 0.16 -13.63
N ARG A 227 10.48 -0.82 -14.29
CA ARG A 227 11.93 -0.98 -14.40
C ARG A 227 12.53 -0.03 -15.43
N GLN A 228 11.75 0.35 -16.45
CA GLN A 228 12.21 1.26 -17.49
C GLN A 228 12.25 2.69 -16.93
N LEU A 229 13.44 3.31 -16.98
CA LEU A 229 13.65 4.68 -16.53
C LEU A 229 13.07 5.69 -17.53
N PRO A 230 12.83 6.96 -17.11
CA PRO A 230 12.32 8.01 -18.00
C PRO A 230 13.17 8.29 -19.25
N ASP A 231 14.47 7.98 -19.20
CA ASP A 231 15.39 8.11 -20.34
C ASP A 231 15.40 6.88 -21.28
N GLY A 232 14.55 5.89 -21.01
CA GLY A 232 14.43 4.65 -21.75
C GLY A 232 15.38 3.53 -21.30
N THR A 233 16.29 3.79 -20.37
CA THR A 233 17.22 2.78 -19.83
C THR A 233 16.44 1.66 -19.13
N LEU A 234 16.91 0.43 -19.28
CA LEU A 234 16.35 -0.75 -18.64
C LEU A 234 17.40 -1.40 -17.71
N PRO A 235 17.59 -0.88 -16.49
CA PRO A 235 18.56 -1.41 -15.53
C PRO A 235 18.21 -2.82 -15.07
N ASP A 236 19.24 -3.60 -14.74
CA ASP A 236 19.10 -4.89 -14.07
C ASP A 236 19.29 -4.71 -12.57
N PHE A 237 18.26 -5.07 -11.79
CA PHE A 237 18.26 -4.91 -10.34
C PHE A 237 18.65 -6.19 -9.59
N THR A 238 19.41 -6.02 -8.51
CA THR A 238 19.76 -7.08 -7.57
C THR A 238 19.50 -6.63 -6.14
N ALA A 239 19.16 -7.59 -5.26
CA ALA A 239 18.83 -7.31 -3.88
C ALA A 239 20.05 -6.88 -3.06
N ILE A 240 19.86 -5.90 -2.18
CA ILE A 240 20.78 -5.61 -1.08
C ILE A 240 20.26 -6.38 0.14
N ASN A 241 20.98 -7.45 0.52
CA ASN A 241 20.57 -8.37 1.58
C ASN A 241 20.91 -7.84 2.97
N GLU A 242 20.36 -6.68 3.33
CA GLU A 242 20.53 -6.06 4.64
C GLU A 242 19.16 -5.83 5.31
N THR A 243 19.03 -6.18 6.58
CA THR A 243 17.79 -5.97 7.34
C THR A 243 17.79 -4.60 8.01
N GLY A 244 16.62 -3.97 8.08
CA GLY A 244 16.46 -2.64 8.69
C GLY A 244 17.06 -1.48 7.88
N ASN A 245 17.54 -1.74 6.66
CA ASN A 245 18.02 -0.71 5.74
C ASN A 245 16.90 -0.34 4.74
N PRO A 246 16.52 0.95 4.61
CA PRO A 246 15.56 1.37 3.59
C PRO A 246 16.08 1.24 2.15
N VAL A 247 17.39 1.04 1.96
CA VAL A 247 18.05 0.81 0.67
C VAL A 247 18.06 -0.68 0.36
N VAL A 248 17.28 -1.10 -0.63
CA VAL A 248 16.90 -2.52 -0.82
C VAL A 248 17.40 -3.15 -2.10
N MET A 249 17.84 -2.35 -3.07
CA MET A 249 18.34 -2.88 -4.34
C MET A 249 19.44 -2.01 -4.93
N THR A 250 20.30 -2.64 -5.73
CA THR A 250 21.31 -1.98 -6.56
C THR A 250 21.09 -2.35 -8.02
N ASP A 251 21.42 -1.45 -8.93
CA ASP A 251 21.43 -1.75 -10.37
C ASP A 251 22.83 -2.04 -10.90
N ASN A 252 22.90 -2.40 -12.18
CA ASN A 252 24.12 -2.66 -12.95
C ASN A 252 24.90 -1.39 -13.35
N GLU A 253 24.43 -0.19 -12.98
CA GLU A 253 25.12 1.09 -13.18
C GLU A 253 25.74 1.62 -11.88
N GLY A 254 25.57 0.89 -10.77
CA GLY A 254 26.13 1.22 -9.46
C GLY A 254 25.27 2.19 -8.65
N ASN A 255 23.98 2.33 -8.97
CA ASN A 255 23.05 3.09 -8.14
C ASN A 255 22.44 2.21 -7.06
N GLN A 256 22.20 2.79 -5.89
CA GLN A 256 21.43 2.14 -4.83
C GLN A 256 20.07 2.80 -4.69
N TRP A 257 19.04 1.98 -4.54
CA TRP A 257 17.65 2.40 -4.58
C TRP A 257 16.92 2.05 -3.29
N ASN A 258 16.15 3.00 -2.78
CA ASN A 258 15.36 2.82 -1.57
C ASN A 258 14.01 2.14 -1.83
N LEU A 259 13.31 1.79 -0.75
CA LEU A 259 11.97 1.19 -0.75
C LEU A 259 10.90 2.00 -1.47
N PHE A 260 11.12 3.30 -1.68
CA PHE A 260 10.21 4.19 -2.39
C PHE A 260 10.57 4.33 -3.88
N GLY A 261 11.55 3.57 -4.37
CA GLY A 261 11.98 3.58 -5.77
C GLY A 261 12.88 4.76 -6.12
N GLU A 262 13.53 5.39 -5.14
CA GLU A 262 14.44 6.53 -5.37
C GLU A 262 15.90 6.09 -5.34
N ALA A 263 16.69 6.52 -6.32
CA ALA A 263 18.14 6.37 -6.32
C ALA A 263 18.76 7.31 -5.28
N VAL A 264 19.30 6.74 -4.19
CA VAL A 264 19.89 7.51 -3.09
C VAL A 264 21.40 7.70 -3.22
N SER A 265 22.05 6.92 -4.07
CA SER A 265 23.47 7.02 -4.38
C SER A 265 23.76 6.51 -5.79
N GLY A 266 24.95 6.83 -6.30
CA GLY A 266 25.40 6.45 -7.65
C GLY A 266 25.13 7.52 -8.72
N PRO A 267 25.47 7.24 -9.99
CA PRO A 267 25.35 8.18 -11.11
C PRO A 267 23.95 8.81 -11.32
N ARG A 268 22.89 8.15 -10.84
CA ARG A 268 21.48 8.55 -11.01
C ARG A 268 20.84 9.10 -9.73
N GLN A 269 21.63 9.44 -8.72
CA GLN A 269 21.12 9.99 -7.45
C GLN A 269 20.07 11.09 -7.68
N GLY A 270 18.92 10.97 -7.02
CA GLY A 270 17.78 11.87 -7.16
C GLY A 270 16.77 11.47 -8.24
N THR A 271 17.05 10.44 -9.03
CA THR A 271 16.09 9.83 -9.96
C THR A 271 15.12 8.93 -9.18
N ALA A 272 13.86 8.88 -9.61
CA ALA A 272 12.85 7.96 -9.08
C ALA A 272 12.32 7.05 -10.18
N LEU A 273 12.02 5.80 -9.83
CA LEU A 273 11.28 4.87 -10.67
C LEU A 273 9.81 5.30 -10.78
N THR A 274 9.20 5.01 -11.91
CA THR A 274 7.75 5.19 -12.08
C THR A 274 7.03 4.13 -11.26
N ALA A 275 6.17 4.57 -10.33
CA ALA A 275 5.35 3.64 -9.57
C ALA A 275 4.25 3.04 -10.44
N VAL A 276 4.00 1.74 -10.28
CA VAL A 276 2.84 1.07 -10.85
C VAL A 276 1.67 1.06 -9.88
N GLU A 277 0.45 1.00 -10.39
CA GLU A 277 -0.74 0.82 -9.55
C GLU A 277 -0.66 -0.51 -8.83
N SER A 278 -0.31 -0.46 -7.54
CA SER A 278 -0.08 -1.65 -6.74
C SER A 278 -0.40 -1.39 -5.27
N PHE A 279 -0.86 -2.44 -4.60
CA PHE A 279 -1.15 -2.40 -3.17
C PHE A 279 -1.25 -3.81 -2.60
N ILE A 280 -0.99 -3.94 -1.30
CA ILE A 280 -1.14 -5.21 -0.58
C ILE A 280 -2.63 -5.47 -0.33
N GLY A 281 -3.05 -6.73 -0.39
CA GLY A 281 -4.40 -7.16 -0.04
C GLY A 281 -4.49 -8.66 0.18
N TYR A 282 -5.62 -9.10 0.73
CA TYR A 282 -5.95 -10.52 0.84
C TYR A 282 -6.37 -11.11 -0.51
N TRP A 283 -5.95 -12.35 -0.74
CA TRP A 283 -6.23 -13.08 -1.99
C TRP A 283 -7.71 -13.10 -2.36
N PHE A 284 -8.61 -13.37 -1.42
CA PHE A 284 -10.04 -13.46 -1.73
C PHE A 284 -10.56 -12.15 -2.37
N ALA A 285 -10.02 -10.99 -1.97
CA ALA A 285 -10.41 -9.71 -2.50
C ALA A 285 -9.88 -9.55 -3.93
N TRP A 286 -8.61 -9.86 -4.17
CA TRP A 286 -8.03 -9.86 -5.51
C TRP A 286 -8.77 -10.80 -6.48
N GLY A 287 -9.04 -12.04 -6.06
CA GLY A 287 -9.79 -13.01 -6.86
C GLY A 287 -11.23 -12.57 -7.15
N ALA A 288 -11.89 -11.89 -6.22
CA ALA A 288 -13.25 -11.39 -6.40
C ALA A 288 -13.33 -10.17 -7.33
N PHE A 289 -12.33 -9.28 -7.30
CA PHE A 289 -12.30 -8.06 -8.11
C PHE A 289 -11.67 -8.25 -9.49
N TYR A 290 -10.73 -9.19 -9.63
CA TYR A 290 -10.04 -9.52 -10.88
C TYR A 290 -10.12 -11.03 -11.15
N PRO A 291 -11.29 -11.59 -11.49
CA PRO A 291 -11.45 -13.03 -11.67
C PRO A 291 -10.49 -13.60 -12.70
N GLY A 292 -9.81 -14.69 -12.34
CA GLY A 292 -8.86 -15.36 -13.23
C GLY A 292 -7.49 -14.68 -13.31
N LEU A 293 -7.20 -13.67 -12.48
CA LEU A 293 -5.87 -13.05 -12.42
C LEU A 293 -4.75 -14.08 -12.27
N ASP A 294 -3.59 -13.76 -12.85
CA ASP A 294 -2.37 -14.54 -12.71
C ASP A 294 -1.85 -14.48 -11.27
N ILE A 295 -1.32 -15.61 -10.81
CA ILE A 295 -0.54 -15.72 -9.57
C ILE A 295 0.91 -15.98 -9.99
N TYR A 296 1.82 -15.12 -9.54
CA TYR A 296 3.26 -15.26 -9.79
C TYR A 296 3.94 -16.19 -8.77
#